data_AF-A0A800AG21-F1
#
_entry.id   AF-A0A800AG21-F1
#
_cell.length_a   1.000
_cell.length_b   1.000
_cell.length_c   1.000
_cell.angle_alpha   90.00
_cell.angle_beta   90.00
_cell.angle_gamma   90.00
#
_symmetry.space_group_name_H-M   'P 1'
#
loop_
_entity.id
_entity.type
_entity.pdbx_description
1 polymer ?
#
loop_
_entity_poly.entity_id
_entity_poly.type
_entity_poly.pdbx_seq_one_letter_code
_entity_poly.pdbx_strand_id
1 'polypeptide(L)'
;MTENRILAGVDFKISMIDNHLIFQVSIDEIEQDLPAYIRRVESGETIVIVKTGKPIAEIKPVVSTSKRLRPFGLCSLRSAVTS
;
A
#
# COMPACT_ATOMS: atom_id res chain seq x y z
N MET A 1 15.59 10.15 -4.27
CA MET A 1 16.73 9.88 -3.37
C MET A 1 16.56 8.44 -2.89
N THR A 2 17.56 7.58 -3.10
CA THR A 2 17.50 6.16 -2.74
C THR A 2 18.48 5.89 -1.62
N GLU A 3 18.02 5.36 -0.49
CA GLU A 3 18.84 5.09 0.69
C GLU A 3 18.74 3.60 1.05
N ASN A 4 19.90 2.97 1.29
CA ASN A 4 19.97 1.62 1.83
C ASN A 4 19.92 1.70 3.36
N ARG A 5 18.98 1.00 3.98
CA ARG A 5 18.89 0.88 5.45
C ARG A 5 18.85 -0.58 5.86
N ILE A 6 19.67 -0.92 6.86
CA ILE A 6 19.62 -2.22 7.50
C ILE A 6 18.67 -2.15 8.69
N LEU A 7 17.60 -2.96 8.66
CA LEU A 7 16.65 -3.10 9.75
C LEU A 7 16.62 -4.58 10.15
N ALA A 8 16.95 -4.89 11.41
CA ALA A 8 16.99 -6.27 11.92
C ALA A 8 17.86 -7.25 11.09
N GLY A 9 18.91 -6.77 10.43
CA GLY A 9 19.82 -7.59 9.61
C GLY A 9 19.40 -7.76 8.14
N VAL A 10 18.34 -7.08 7.70
CA VAL A 10 17.82 -7.13 6.32
C VAL A 10 18.21 -5.86 5.56
N ASP A 11 18.69 -5.98 4.31
CA ASP A 11 19.04 -4.82 3.45
C ASP A 11 17.79 -4.33 2.71
N PHE A 12 17.34 -3.12 3.01
CA PHE A 12 16.23 -2.48 2.32
C PHE A 12 16.70 -1.33 1.47
N LYS A 13 16.32 -1.33 0.18
CA LYS A 13 16.44 -0.14 -0.66
C LYS A 13 15.16 0.68 -0.58
N ILE A 14 15.24 1.88 -0.03
CA ILE A 14 14.13 2.84 0.02
C ILE A 14 14.23 3.75 -1.18
N SER A 15 13.20 3.78 -2.03
CA SER A 15 13.06 4.80 -3.07
C SER A 15 11.90 5.72 -2.72
N MET A 16 12.15 7.02 -2.65
CA MET A 16 11.09 8.04 -2.56
C MET A 16 10.66 8.44 -3.98
N ILE A 17 9.45 8.07 -4.37
CA ILE A 17 8.76 8.56 -5.58
C ILE A 17 7.37 8.99 -5.12
N ASP A 18 7.12 10.30 -5.09
CA ASP A 18 5.98 10.93 -4.40
C ASP A 18 5.90 10.56 -2.90
N ASN A 19 4.84 10.96 -2.20
CA ASN A 19 4.68 10.80 -0.74
C ASN A 19 4.53 9.33 -0.27
N HIS A 20 4.88 8.34 -1.10
CA HIS A 20 4.78 6.91 -0.85
C HIS A 20 6.17 6.27 -0.75
N LEU A 21 6.44 5.59 0.37
CA LEU A 21 7.68 4.85 0.59
C LEU A 21 7.62 3.51 -0.16
N ILE A 22 8.56 3.31 -1.09
CA ILE A 22 8.74 2.04 -1.79
C ILE A 22 9.99 1.35 -1.24
N PHE A 23 9.82 0.12 -0.76
CA PHE A 23 10.89 -0.72 -0.23
C PHE A 23 11.20 -1.85 -1.20
N GLN A 24 12.47 -2.10 -1.51
CA GLN A 24 12.87 -3.29 -2.26
C GLN A 24 13.44 -4.33 -1.30
N VAL A 25 13.04 -5.59 -1.50
CA VAL A 25 13.49 -6.76 -0.74
C VAL A 25 13.78 -7.92 -1.69
N SER A 26 14.79 -8.72 -1.40
CA SER A 26 15.06 -9.94 -2.16
C SER A 26 14.10 -11.08 -1.82
N ILE A 27 14.06 -12.12 -2.65
CA ILE A 27 13.28 -13.32 -2.36
C ILE A 27 13.80 -14.05 -1.12
N ASP A 28 15.13 -14.11 -0.94
CA ASP A 28 15.74 -14.79 0.20
C ASP A 28 15.40 -14.09 1.52
N GLU A 29 15.31 -12.75 1.52
CA GLU A 29 14.94 -11.95 2.69
C GLU A 29 13.46 -12.04 3.04
N ILE A 30 12.57 -12.11 2.04
CA ILE A 30 11.13 -12.23 2.30
C ILE A 30 10.75 -13.61 2.83
N GLU A 31 11.48 -14.65 2.42
CA GLU A 31 11.28 -16.01 2.92
C GLU A 31 11.70 -16.17 4.39
N GLN A 32 12.63 -15.35 4.90
CA GLN A 32 13.07 -15.40 6.29
C GLN A 32 11.99 -14.93 7.29
N ASP A 33 11.22 -13.88 6.95
CA ASP A 33 10.18 -13.35 7.84
C ASP A 33 9.04 -12.67 7.06
N LEU A 34 8.36 -13.43 6.20
CA LEU A 34 7.20 -12.96 5.44
C LEU A 34 6.17 -12.20 6.31
N PRO A 35 5.80 -12.67 7.53
CA PRO A 35 4.85 -11.95 8.38
C PRO A 35 5.27 -10.52 8.73
N ALA A 36 6.55 -10.24 8.96
CA ALA A 36 7.02 -8.88 9.25
C ALA A 36 6.80 -7.92 8.06
N TYR A 37 7.04 -8.39 6.83
CA TYR A 37 6.79 -7.60 5.62
C TYR A 37 5.29 -7.40 5.36
N ILE A 38 4.45 -8.39 5.66
CA ILE A 38 3.00 -8.23 5.52
C ILE A 38 2.48 -7.13 6.47
N ARG A 39 2.93 -7.06 7.73
CA ARG A 39 2.53 -5.99 8.67
C ARG A 39 2.91 -4.58 8.19
N ARG A 40 4.01 -4.48 7.47
CA ARG A 40 4.45 -3.24 6.81
C ARG A 40 3.52 -2.84 5.68
N VAL A 41 3.15 -3.79 4.83
CA VAL A 41 2.16 -3.57 3.78
C VAL A 41 0.82 -3.15 4.37
N GLU A 42 0.38 -3.79 5.46
CA GLU A 42 -0.84 -3.41 6.20
C GLU A 42 -0.78 -1.98 6.76
N SER A 43 0.42 -1.49 7.10
CA SER A 43 0.64 -0.12 7.56
C SER A 43 0.66 0.92 6.43
N GLY A 44 0.51 0.48 5.18
CA GLY A 44 0.43 1.37 4.01
C GLY A 44 1.70 1.43 3.17
N GLU A 45 2.71 0.62 3.48
CA GLU A 45 3.97 0.57 2.72
C GLU A 45 3.83 -0.29 1.46
N THR A 46 4.56 0.07 0.39
CA THR A 46 4.66 -0.74 -0.83
C THR A 46 6.00 -1.45 -0.85
N ILE A 47 5.97 -2.77 -1.07
CA ILE A 47 7.16 -3.62 -1.13
C ILE A 47 7.33 -4.17 -2.54
N VAL A 48 8.52 -4.03 -3.10
CA VAL A 48 8.94 -4.59 -4.39
C VAL A 48 9.84 -5.79 -4.12
N ILE A 49 9.44 -6.96 -4.59
CA ILE A 49 10.24 -8.18 -4.51
C ILE A 49 11.20 -8.21 -5.69
N VAL A 50 12.48 -8.40 -5.42
CA VAL A 50 13.56 -8.44 -6.41
C VAL A 50 14.19 -9.83 -6.43
N LYS A 51 14.40 -10.38 -7.62
CA LYS A 51 15.16 -11.62 -7.84
C LYS A 51 16.31 -11.35 -8.78
N THR A 52 17.54 -11.62 -8.34
CA THR A 52 18.76 -11.40 -9.14
C THR A 52 18.86 -9.96 -9.67
N GLY A 53 18.55 -8.98 -8.81
CA GLY A 53 18.58 -7.55 -9.14
C GLY A 53 17.44 -7.07 -10.05
N LYS A 54 16.48 -7.92 -10.40
CA LYS A 54 15.31 -7.56 -11.22
C LYS A 54 14.03 -7.59 -10.37
N PRO A 55 13.21 -6.52 -10.38
CA PRO A 55 11.90 -6.54 -9.72
C PRO A 55 11.00 -7.58 -10.41
N ILE A 56 10.34 -8.42 -9.61
CA ILE A 56 9.48 -9.51 -10.08
C ILE A 56 8.02 -9.39 -9.62
N ALA A 57 7.78 -8.69 -8.51
CA ALA A 57 6.45 -8.53 -7.95
C ALA A 57 6.38 -7.30 -7.05
N GLU A 58 5.16 -6.79 -6.85
CA GLU A 58 4.85 -5.75 -5.88
C GLU A 58 3.78 -6.26 -4.91
N ILE A 59 4.00 -6.05 -3.63
CA ILE A 59 3.02 -6.23 -2.58
C ILE A 59 2.60 -4.85 -2.10
N LYS A 60 1.29 -4.58 -2.18
CA LYS A 60 0.69 -3.30 -1.82
C LYS A 60 -0.53 -3.53 -0.94
N PRO A 61 -0.85 -2.57 -0.05
CA PRO A 61 -2.07 -2.64 0.74
C PRO A 61 -3.26 -2.78 -0.19
N VAL A 62 -4.16 -3.70 0.16
CA VAL A 62 -5.46 -3.74 -0.48
C VAL A 62 -6.25 -2.56 0.04
N VAL A 63 -6.21 -1.45 -0.70
CA VAL A 63 -7.08 -0.31 -0.42
C VAL A 63 -8.52 -0.75 -0.65
N SER A 64 -9.24 -1.06 0.42
CA SER A 64 -10.69 -1.04 0.34
C SER A 64 -11.04 0.40 0.01
N THR A 65 -11.33 0.67 -1.27
CA THR A 65 -12.26 1.75 -1.56
C THR A 65 -13.53 1.33 -0.82
N SER A 66 -13.69 1.81 0.43
CA SER A 66 -15.04 2.04 0.89
C SER A 66 -15.58 2.90 -0.24
N LYS A 67 -16.44 2.31 -1.08
CA LYS A 67 -17.22 3.07 -2.01
C LYS A 67 -17.83 4.11 -1.11
N ARG A 68 -17.27 5.33 -1.10
CA ARG A 68 -17.91 6.47 -0.48
C ARG A 68 -19.27 6.42 -1.12
N LEU A 69 -20.26 5.99 -0.33
CA LEU A 69 -21.62 5.78 -0.79
C LEU A 69 -21.91 7.09 -1.51
N ARG A 70 -22.06 7.04 -2.84
CA ARG A 70 -22.50 8.22 -3.59
C ARG A 70 -23.74 8.64 -2.82
N PRO A 71 -23.81 9.84 -2.23
CA PRO A 71 -24.86 10.16 -1.28
C PRO A 71 -26.18 9.73 -1.89
N PHE A 72 -26.77 8.67 -1.32
CA PHE A 72 -27.96 8.05 -1.86
C PHE A 72 -29.05 9.11 -1.76
N GLY A 73 -29.56 9.55 -2.90
CA GLY A 73 -30.77 10.36 -3.04
C GLY A 73 -30.79 11.67 -2.26
N LEU A 74 -30.41 12.77 -2.91
CA LEU A 74 -31.16 14.02 -2.68
C LEU A 74 -32.60 13.78 -3.19
N CYS A 75 -33.41 13.14 -2.37
CA CYS A 75 -34.85 13.19 -2.51
C CYS A 75 -35.27 14.57 -1.98
N SER A 76 -35.34 15.55 -2.87
CA SER A 76 -36.02 16.82 -2.61
C SER A 76 -37.52 16.56 -2.54
N LEU A 77 -37.98 15.80 -1.55
CA LEU A 77 -39.40 15.68 -1.27
C LEU A 77 -39.83 16.93 -0.51
N ARG A 78 -40.19 17.98 -1.25
CA ARG A 78 -41.11 18.99 -0.74
C ARG A 78 -42.33 19.03 -1.65
N SER A 79 -43.24 18.11 -1.40
CA SER A 79 -44.65 18.30 -1.72
C SER A 79 -45.21 19.35 -0.77
N ALA A 80 -45.48 20.55 -1.26
CA ALA A 80 -46.44 21.45 -0.64
C ALA A 80 -47.66 21.48 -1.54
N VAL A 81 -48.57 20.54 -1.29
CA VAL A 81 -49.99 20.75 -1.59
C VAL A 81 -50.43 21.92 -0.72
N THR A 82 -50.94 22.98 -1.35
CA THR A 82 -51.77 23.97 -0.66
C THR A 82 -52.88 24.36 -1.62
N SER A 83 -54.09 23.98 -1.19
CA SER A 83 -55.47 24.38 -1.54
C SER A 83 -55.75 25.15 -2.83
#